data_AF-A0A350M1N4-F1
#
_entry.id   AF-A0A350M1N4-F1
#
_cell.length_a   1.000
_cell.length_b   1.000
_cell.length_c   1.000
_cell.angle_alpha   90.00
_cell.angle_beta   90.00
_cell.angle_gamma   90.00
#
_symmetry.space_group_name_H-M   'P 1'
#
loop_
_entity.id
_entity.type
_entity.pdbx_description
1 polymer ?
#
loop_
_entity_poly.entity_id
_entity_poly.type
_entity_poly.pdbx_seq_one_letter_code
_entity_poly.pdbx_strand_id
1 'polypeptide(L)'
;MNFDKIKKGCVDIIEEEGLKTLFLEKRSLNVKFGVDPTSSDIHLGHTVLLRKLKEFQELGHNIIFIIGDFTARIGDPSGRTKLRPKLTDSEIKKNARTYTEQVFCILSPDKTKILYNSSWFEKMSLSSFINLSFYYTVSRMLERDDFSERFKEGIPIVVAEFLYPILQGYDSFIVSSDIE
;
A
#
# COMPACT_ATOMS: atom_id res chain seq x y z
N MET A 1 -22.12 -9.55 12.47
CA MET A 1 -22.13 -10.49 11.32
C MET A 1 -21.12 -10.11 10.23
N ASN A 2 -21.20 -8.95 9.57
CA ASN A 2 -20.22 -8.58 8.53
C ASN A 2 -18.84 -8.20 9.11
N PHE A 3 -18.83 -7.41 10.19
CA PHE A 3 -17.60 -7.01 10.88
C PHE A 3 -16.83 -8.19 11.48
N ASP A 4 -17.51 -9.14 12.13
CA ASP A 4 -16.87 -10.31 12.75
C ASP A 4 -16.16 -11.20 11.72
N LYS A 5 -16.73 -11.31 10.50
CA LYS A 5 -16.10 -12.02 9.38
C LYS A 5 -14.79 -11.35 8.99
N ILE A 6 -14.79 -10.01 8.86
CA ILE A 6 -13.59 -9.25 8.51
C ILE A 6 -12.54 -9.31 9.62
N LYS A 7 -12.93 -9.19 10.90
CA LYS A 7 -11.99 -9.24 12.04
C LYS A 7 -11.26 -10.58 12.14
N LYS A 8 -11.89 -11.68 11.72
CA LYS A 8 -11.27 -13.01 11.80
C LYS A 8 -10.00 -13.09 10.96
N GLY A 9 -8.88 -13.44 11.59
CA GLY A 9 -7.59 -13.61 10.94
C GLY A 9 -6.80 -12.32 10.72
N CYS A 10 -7.33 -11.17 11.15
CA CYS A 10 -6.54 -9.94 11.25
C CYS A 10 -5.63 -10.01 12.49
N VAL A 11 -4.39 -9.55 12.33
CA VAL A 11 -3.44 -9.43 13.44
C VAL A 11 -3.83 -8.25 14.33
N ASP A 12 -4.21 -7.13 13.71
CA ASP A 12 -4.63 -5.91 14.40
C ASP A 12 -5.63 -5.14 13.53
N ILE A 13 -6.40 -4.24 14.16
CA ILE A 13 -7.29 -3.28 13.50
C ILE A 13 -7.12 -1.93 14.19
N ILE A 14 -6.45 -1.01 13.49
CA ILE A 14 -6.30 0.37 13.96
C ILE A 14 -7.66 1.06 13.85
N GLU A 15 -8.10 1.72 14.93
CA GLU A 15 -9.42 2.36 15.04
C GLU A 15 -10.62 1.42 14.77
N GLU A 16 -10.67 0.30 15.51
CA GLU A 16 -11.75 -0.71 15.38
C GLU A 16 -13.17 -0.12 15.42
N GLU A 17 -13.42 0.86 16.29
CA GLU A 17 -14.72 1.53 16.40
C GLU A 17 -15.04 2.40 15.16
N GLY A 18 -14.02 3.00 14.54
CA GLY A 18 -14.15 3.71 13.26
C GLY A 18 -14.57 2.75 12.15
N LEU A 19 -13.92 1.57 12.08
CA LEU A 19 -14.31 0.53 11.12
C LEU A 19 -15.75 0.05 11.34
N LYS A 20 -16.17 -0.19 12.59
CA LYS A 20 -17.57 -0.54 12.90
C LYS A 20 -18.54 0.52 12.41
N THR A 21 -18.20 1.81 12.60
CA THR A 21 -19.01 2.94 12.14
C THR A 21 -19.15 2.93 10.62
N LEU A 22 -18.06 2.71 9.87
CA LEU A 22 -18.10 2.60 8.40
C LEU A 22 -19.04 1.49 7.93
N PHE A 23 -19.07 0.33 8.62
CA PHE A 23 -20.00 -0.76 8.30
C PHE A 23 -21.47 -0.40 8.54
N LEU A 24 -21.78 0.60 9.38
CA LEU A 24 -23.14 1.08 9.62
C LEU A 24 -23.64 2.04 8.53
N GLU A 25 -22.76 2.64 7.74
CA GLU A 25 -23.12 3.62 6.69
C GLU A 25 -23.85 3.00 5.49
N LYS A 26 -23.92 1.66 5.39
CA LYS A 26 -24.62 0.91 4.33
C LYS A 26 -24.25 1.33 2.90
N ARG A 27 -23.00 1.75 2.69
CA ARG A 27 -22.42 2.03 1.37
C ARG A 27 -21.28 1.06 1.05
N SER A 28 -20.91 0.97 -0.22
CA SER A 28 -19.66 0.31 -0.61
C SER A 28 -18.48 1.13 -0.11
N LEU A 29 -17.50 0.44 0.48
CA LEU A 29 -16.27 1.03 1.00
C LEU A 29 -15.16 0.80 -0.01
N ASN A 30 -14.20 1.72 -0.06
CA ASN A 30 -12.99 1.61 -0.88
C ASN A 30 -11.89 0.96 -0.05
N VAL A 31 -11.59 -0.31 -0.34
CA VAL A 31 -10.53 -1.08 0.30
C VAL A 31 -9.30 -1.04 -0.59
N LYS A 32 -8.31 -0.24 -0.19
CA LYS A 32 -7.02 -0.09 -0.86
C LYS A 32 -6.14 -1.28 -0.49
N PHE A 33 -5.39 -1.78 -1.47
CA PHE A 33 -4.24 -2.64 -1.21
C PHE A 33 -3.13 -2.28 -2.19
N GLY A 34 -2.00 -1.80 -1.66
CA GLY A 34 -0.83 -1.42 -2.44
C GLY A 34 0.21 -2.54 -2.48
N VAL A 35 0.81 -2.77 -3.65
CA VAL A 35 1.93 -3.71 -3.81
C VAL A 35 3.03 -3.12 -4.67
N ASP A 36 4.26 -3.24 -4.21
CA ASP A 36 5.42 -2.89 -5.02
C ASP A 36 5.85 -4.11 -5.86
N PRO A 37 5.83 -4.03 -7.21
CA PRO A 37 6.16 -5.14 -8.12
C PRO A 37 7.67 -5.41 -8.16
N THR A 38 8.23 -5.82 -7.03
CA THR A 38 9.67 -5.99 -6.82
C THR A 38 10.20 -7.38 -7.17
N SER A 39 9.29 -8.35 -7.33
CA SER A 39 9.55 -9.68 -7.86
C SER A 39 8.53 -10.02 -8.94
N SER A 40 8.77 -11.07 -9.72
CA SER A 40 7.85 -11.53 -10.76
C SER A 40 6.55 -12.12 -10.21
N ASP A 41 6.58 -12.71 -9.01
CA ASP A 41 5.48 -13.53 -8.52
C ASP A 41 5.03 -13.16 -7.12
N ILE A 42 3.72 -13.25 -6.92
CA ILE A 42 3.06 -13.18 -5.64
C ILE A 42 3.29 -14.53 -4.94
N HIS A 43 4.17 -14.55 -3.94
CA HIS A 43 4.36 -15.75 -3.14
C HIS A 43 3.09 -16.07 -2.30
N LEU A 44 2.96 -17.33 -1.86
CA LEU A 44 1.82 -17.82 -1.06
C LEU A 44 1.50 -17.00 0.20
N GLY A 45 2.49 -16.29 0.76
CA GLY A 45 2.25 -15.34 1.87
C GLY A 45 1.20 -14.26 1.57
N HIS A 46 1.04 -13.82 0.32
CA HIS A 46 0.02 -12.83 -0.05
C HIS A 46 -1.38 -13.44 -0.15
N THR A 47 -1.52 -14.78 -0.19
CA THR A 47 -2.83 -15.44 -0.28
C THR A 47 -3.71 -15.08 0.91
N VAL A 48 -3.13 -14.86 2.11
CA VAL A 48 -3.89 -14.42 3.29
C VAL A 48 -4.56 -13.05 3.04
N LEU A 49 -3.80 -12.09 2.53
CA LEU A 49 -4.30 -10.74 2.22
C LEU A 49 -5.30 -10.77 1.07
N LEU A 50 -5.00 -11.47 -0.03
CA LEU A 50 -5.91 -11.58 -1.18
C LEU A 50 -7.24 -12.25 -0.79
N ARG A 51 -7.22 -13.24 0.11
CA ARG A 51 -8.46 -13.83 0.64
C ARG A 51 -9.26 -12.84 1.49
N LYS A 52 -8.59 -12.00 2.29
CA LYS A 52 -9.27 -10.93 3.04
C LYS A 52 -9.93 -9.92 2.11
N LEU A 53 -9.25 -9.49 1.06
CA LEU A 53 -9.83 -8.63 0.02
C LEU A 53 -11.02 -9.31 -0.67
N LYS A 54 -10.96 -10.62 -0.92
CA LYS A 54 -12.10 -11.37 -1.46
C LYS A 54 -13.31 -11.32 -0.53
N GLU A 55 -13.11 -11.44 0.79
CA GLU A 55 -14.19 -11.32 1.76
C GLU A 55 -14.84 -9.92 1.71
N PHE A 56 -14.06 -8.85 1.52
CA PHE A 56 -14.60 -7.52 1.29
C PHE A 56 -15.41 -7.43 -0.03
N GLN A 57 -14.97 -8.07 -1.12
CA GLN A 57 -15.76 -8.14 -2.37
C GLN A 57 -17.09 -8.87 -2.21
N GLU A 58 -17.10 -9.96 -1.45
CA GLU A 58 -18.30 -10.74 -1.15
C GLU A 58 -19.31 -9.93 -0.33
N LEU A 59 -18.83 -9.00 0.50
CA LEU A 59 -19.66 -8.06 1.25
C LEU A 59 -20.10 -6.84 0.43
N GLY A 60 -19.68 -6.73 -0.83
CA GLY A 60 -20.10 -5.67 -1.76
C GLY A 60 -19.24 -4.40 -1.71
N HIS A 61 -18.05 -4.46 -1.12
CA HIS A 61 -17.09 -3.35 -1.13
C HIS A 61 -16.20 -3.37 -2.38
N ASN A 62 -15.61 -2.23 -2.70
CA ASN A 62 -14.76 -2.03 -3.86
C ASN A 62 -13.31 -2.31 -3.49
N ILE A 63 -12.61 -3.13 -4.27
CA ILE A 63 -11.17 -3.30 -4.09
C ILE A 63 -10.43 -2.37 -5.03
N ILE A 64 -9.52 -1.59 -4.46
CA ILE A 64 -8.60 -0.72 -5.19
C ILE A 64 -7.22 -1.31 -5.03
N PHE A 65 -6.76 -2.00 -6.06
CA PHE A 65 -5.46 -2.66 -6.06
C PHE A 65 -4.45 -1.74 -6.75
N ILE A 66 -3.54 -1.17 -5.97
CA ILE A 66 -2.54 -0.22 -6.45
C ILE A 66 -1.24 -0.97 -6.73
N ILE A 67 -0.82 -0.92 -7.99
CA ILE A 67 0.54 -1.25 -8.40
C ILE A 67 1.43 -0.04 -8.08
N GLY A 68 2.33 -0.24 -7.13
CA GLY A 68 3.34 0.72 -6.70
C GLY A 68 4.50 0.84 -7.68
N ASP A 69 4.23 1.13 -8.95
CA ASP A 69 5.27 1.18 -9.99
C ASP A 69 6.20 2.38 -9.84
N PHE A 70 5.71 3.51 -9.31
CA PHE A 70 6.56 4.64 -8.95
C PHE A 70 7.34 4.38 -7.64
N THR A 71 6.66 3.86 -6.62
CA THR A 71 7.25 3.56 -5.30
C THR A 71 8.29 2.44 -5.37
N ALA A 72 8.13 1.47 -6.26
CA ALA A 72 9.14 0.44 -6.53
C ALA A 72 10.48 1.00 -7.04
N ARG A 73 10.50 2.18 -7.67
CA ARG A 73 11.74 2.87 -8.08
C ARG A 73 12.55 3.39 -6.87
N ILE A 74 11.86 3.64 -5.76
CA ILE A 74 12.45 4.08 -4.48
C ILE A 74 12.86 2.85 -3.66
N GLY A 75 11.91 1.91 -3.50
CA GLY A 75 12.04 0.71 -2.69
C GLY A 75 11.55 0.90 -1.25
N ASP A 76 10.58 0.09 -0.83
CA ASP A 76 10.05 0.09 0.54
C ASP A 76 11.14 -0.27 1.59
N PRO A 77 11.40 0.61 2.58
CA PRO A 77 12.34 0.36 3.67
C PRO A 77 11.80 -0.55 4.79
N SER A 78 10.49 -0.81 4.83
CA SER A 78 9.81 -1.47 5.95
C SER A 78 10.40 -2.87 6.26
N GLY A 79 10.84 -3.07 7.51
CA GLY A 79 11.37 -4.35 8.00
C GLY A 79 12.71 -4.75 7.39
N ARG A 80 13.50 -3.80 6.86
CA ARG A 80 14.79 -4.08 6.19
C ARG A 80 15.94 -3.28 6.79
N THR A 81 17.10 -3.94 6.86
CA THR A 81 18.37 -3.38 7.36
C THR A 81 19.33 -2.94 6.25
N LYS A 82 18.97 -3.12 4.97
CA LYS A 82 19.79 -2.76 3.81
C LYS A 82 18.94 -2.13 2.69
N LEU A 83 19.57 -1.25 1.92
CA LEU A 83 18.97 -0.60 0.75
C LEU A 83 18.63 -1.63 -0.35
N ARG A 84 17.47 -1.48 -0.99
CA ARG A 84 17.07 -2.34 -2.12
C ARG A 84 17.87 -2.01 -3.40
N PRO A 85 18.17 -3.03 -4.23
CA PRO A 85 18.63 -2.78 -5.59
C PRO A 85 17.53 -2.11 -6.41
N LYS A 86 17.91 -1.14 -7.25
CA LYS A 86 16.97 -0.42 -8.12
C LYS A 86 16.53 -1.33 -9.27
N LEU A 87 15.22 -1.37 -9.53
CA LEU A 87 14.63 -2.06 -10.67
C LEU A 87 14.51 -1.11 -11.86
N THR A 88 14.63 -1.65 -13.06
CA THR A 88 14.36 -0.93 -14.30
C THR A 88 12.86 -0.82 -14.54
N ASP A 89 12.42 0.20 -15.29
CA ASP A 89 11.01 0.36 -15.67
C ASP A 89 10.48 -0.86 -16.46
N SER A 90 11.34 -1.54 -17.23
CA SER A 90 10.97 -2.75 -17.96
C SER A 90 10.66 -3.92 -17.02
N GLU A 91 11.48 -4.10 -15.98
CA GLU A 91 11.25 -5.12 -14.95
C GLU A 91 9.99 -4.82 -14.14
N ILE A 92 9.80 -3.57 -13.70
CA ILE A 92 8.62 -3.13 -12.96
C ILE A 92 7.34 -3.42 -13.77
N LYS A 93 7.32 -3.06 -15.06
CA LYS A 93 6.16 -3.34 -15.94
C LYS A 93 5.91 -4.83 -16.13
N LYS A 94 6.97 -5.62 -16.30
CA LYS A 94 6.85 -7.09 -16.42
C LYS A 94 6.25 -7.70 -15.16
N ASN A 95 6.76 -7.31 -14.00
CA ASN A 95 6.30 -7.79 -12.69
C ASN A 95 4.86 -7.33 -12.39
N ALA A 96 4.50 -6.09 -12.72
CA ALA A 96 3.14 -5.58 -12.54
C ALA A 96 2.10 -6.38 -13.32
N ARG A 97 2.45 -6.80 -14.55
CA ARG A 97 1.57 -7.62 -15.39
C ARG A 97 1.30 -8.98 -14.76
N THR A 98 2.35 -9.69 -14.34
CA THR A 98 2.20 -11.01 -13.71
C THR A 98 1.44 -10.93 -12.40
N TYR A 99 1.66 -9.88 -11.59
CA TYR A 99 0.88 -9.62 -10.38
C TYR A 99 -0.61 -9.48 -10.69
N THR A 100 -0.95 -8.67 -11.69
CA THR A 100 -2.35 -8.45 -12.09
C THR A 100 -3.01 -9.76 -12.51
N GLU A 101 -2.32 -10.58 -13.32
CA GLU A 101 -2.80 -11.89 -13.75
C GLU A 101 -3.04 -12.84 -12.55
N GLN A 102 -2.12 -12.88 -11.58
CA GLN A 102 -2.20 -13.74 -10.40
C GLN A 102 -3.28 -13.31 -9.41
N VAL A 103 -3.46 -12.00 -9.21
CA VAL A 103 -4.50 -11.44 -8.32
C VAL A 103 -5.90 -11.87 -8.77
N PHE A 104 -6.14 -11.89 -10.08
CA PHE A 104 -7.43 -12.29 -10.65
C PHE A 104 -7.72 -13.79 -10.58
N CYS A 105 -6.77 -14.63 -10.17
CA CYS A 105 -7.07 -16.00 -9.78
C CYS A 105 -7.93 -16.07 -8.49
N ILE A 106 -7.93 -15.02 -7.67
CA ILE A 106 -8.66 -14.96 -6.39
C ILE A 106 -9.73 -13.86 -6.43
N LEU A 107 -9.34 -12.66 -6.84
CA LEU A 107 -10.22 -11.49 -6.87
C LEU A 107 -11.05 -11.45 -8.14
N SER A 108 -12.28 -10.94 -8.01
CA SER A 108 -13.20 -10.74 -9.11
C SER A 108 -12.80 -9.48 -9.92
N PRO A 109 -12.48 -9.58 -11.23
CA PRO A 109 -12.04 -8.42 -12.02
C PRO A 109 -13.09 -7.30 -12.12
N ASP A 110 -14.37 -7.66 -12.14
CA ASP A 110 -15.52 -6.73 -12.17
C ASP A 110 -15.66 -5.88 -10.91
N LYS A 111 -15.08 -6.33 -9.78
CA LYS A 111 -15.10 -5.65 -8.48
C LYS A 111 -13.71 -5.21 -8.01
N THR A 112 -12.74 -5.18 -8.92
CA THR A 112 -11.35 -4.80 -8.61
C THR A 112 -10.89 -3.73 -9.57
N LYS A 113 -10.50 -2.58 -9.04
CA LYS A 113 -9.88 -1.50 -9.82
C LYS A 113 -8.38 -1.59 -9.68
N ILE A 114 -7.69 -1.90 -10.79
CA ILE A 114 -6.23 -1.87 -10.85
C ILE A 114 -5.78 -0.45 -11.18
N LEU A 115 -4.94 0.14 -10.35
CA LEU A 115 -4.37 1.48 -10.53
C LEU A 115 -2.85 1.43 -10.45
N TYR A 116 -2.18 2.37 -11.10
CA TYR A 116 -0.73 2.52 -11.07
C TYR A 116 -0.40 3.86 -10.43
N ASN A 117 0.41 3.89 -9.37
CA ASN A 117 0.65 5.13 -8.63
C ASN A 117 1.53 6.13 -9.40
N SER A 118 2.27 5.67 -10.41
CA SER A 118 2.90 6.56 -11.39
C SER A 118 1.91 7.50 -12.08
N SER A 119 0.64 7.11 -12.24
CA SER A 119 -0.36 7.91 -12.96
C SER A 119 -0.68 9.26 -12.31
N TRP A 120 -0.44 9.39 -11.01
CA TRP A 120 -0.50 10.67 -10.28
C TRP A 120 0.88 11.18 -9.87
N PHE A 121 1.83 10.33 -9.46
CA PHE A 121 3.14 10.82 -9.03
C PHE A 121 4.00 11.39 -10.17
N GLU A 122 3.90 10.87 -11.40
CA GLU A 122 4.63 11.44 -12.54
C GLU A 122 4.07 12.82 -12.95
N LYS A 123 2.86 13.16 -12.52
CA LYS A 123 2.21 14.45 -12.78
C LYS A 123 2.27 15.39 -11.58
N MET A 124 2.77 14.93 -10.43
CA MET A 124 2.83 15.71 -9.21
C MET A 124 3.89 16.80 -9.34
N SER A 125 3.47 18.06 -9.15
CA SER A 125 4.43 19.17 -9.16
C SER A 125 5.29 19.16 -7.88
N LEU A 126 6.52 19.69 -7.98
CA LEU A 126 7.38 19.86 -6.80
C LEU A 126 6.69 20.70 -5.71
N SER A 127 5.96 21.75 -6.09
CA SER A 127 5.20 22.58 -5.15
C SER A 127 4.13 21.78 -4.41
N SER A 128 3.41 20.89 -5.11
CA SER A 128 2.44 19.98 -4.49
C SER A 128 3.12 19.04 -3.50
N PHE A 129 4.30 18.52 -3.83
CA PHE A 129 5.06 17.63 -2.95
C PHE A 129 5.59 18.35 -1.71
N ILE A 130 6.11 19.58 -1.87
CA ILE A 130 6.54 20.42 -0.74
C ILE A 130 5.35 20.72 0.19
N ASN A 131 4.17 20.99 -0.35
CA ASN A 131 2.98 21.20 0.47
C ASN A 131 2.61 19.94 1.26
N LEU A 132 2.80 18.74 0.67
CA LEU A 132 2.57 17.48 1.35
C LEU A 132 3.59 17.22 2.47
N SER A 133 4.85 17.64 2.31
CA SER A 133 5.89 17.39 3.31
C SER A 133 5.69 18.16 4.61
N PHE A 134 4.92 19.27 4.62
CA PHE A 134 4.60 20.01 5.84
C PHE A 134 3.74 19.23 6.85
N TYR A 135 3.06 18.16 6.42
CA TYR A 135 2.27 17.31 7.32
C TYR A 135 3.10 16.29 8.09
N TYR A 136 4.41 16.19 7.80
CA TYR A 136 5.29 15.17 8.36
C TYR A 136 6.54 15.80 8.96
N THR A 137 6.96 15.29 10.12
CA THR A 137 8.23 15.69 10.74
C THR A 137 9.27 14.58 10.58
N VAL A 138 10.54 14.99 10.49
CA VAL A 138 11.67 14.03 10.50
C VAL A 138 11.69 13.23 11.80
N SER A 139 11.35 13.84 12.94
CA SER A 139 11.27 13.14 14.22
C SER A 139 10.27 11.99 14.18
N ARG A 140 9.07 12.22 13.62
CA ARG A 140 8.04 11.19 13.49
C ARG A 140 8.47 10.06 12.56
N MET A 141 9.20 10.38 11.49
CA MET A 141 9.75 9.34 10.59
C MET A 141 10.77 8.45 11.31
N LEU A 142 11.64 9.04 12.14
CA LEU A 142 12.67 8.30 12.90
C LEU A 142 12.11 7.46 14.07
N GLU A 143 10.86 7.66 14.46
CA GLU A 143 10.18 6.83 15.46
C GLU A 143 9.81 5.45 14.90
N ARG A 144 9.76 5.27 13.58
CA ARG A 144 9.47 3.98 12.96
C ARG A 144 10.62 3.00 13.23
N ASP A 145 10.32 1.79 13.67
CA ASP A 145 11.32 0.83 14.17
C ASP A 145 12.49 0.61 13.19
N ASP A 146 12.19 0.46 11.90
CA ASP A 146 13.19 0.23 10.86
C ASP A 146 14.17 1.41 10.67
N PHE A 147 13.67 2.65 10.76
CA PHE A 147 14.52 3.84 10.74
C PHE A 147 15.22 4.07 12.08
N SER A 148 14.53 3.81 13.20
CA SER A 148 15.07 3.98 14.54
C SER A 148 16.29 3.07 14.78
N GLU A 149 16.17 1.79 14.44
CA GLU A 149 17.24 0.80 14.57
C GLU A 149 18.43 1.16 13.68
N ARG A 150 18.21 1.40 12.39
CA ARG A 150 19.28 1.76 11.45
C ARG A 150 19.98 3.06 11.84
N PHE A 151 19.24 4.06 12.29
CA PHE A 151 19.81 5.33 12.73
C PHE A 151 20.68 5.15 13.98
N LYS A 152 20.24 4.35 14.96
CA LYS A 152 21.03 4.01 16.16
C LYS A 152 22.28 3.21 15.83
N GLU A 153 22.20 2.31 14.86
CA GLU A 153 23.32 1.48 14.40
C GLU A 153 24.27 2.21 13.43
N GLY A 154 23.99 3.47 13.07
CA GLY A 154 24.78 4.22 12.09
C GLY A 154 24.69 3.66 10.67
N ILE A 155 23.69 2.84 10.37
CA ILE A 155 23.41 2.33 9.03
C ILE A 155 22.81 3.48 8.21
N PRO A 156 23.38 3.83 7.04
CA PRO A 156 22.88 4.92 6.22
C PRO A 156 21.40 4.74 5.85
N ILE A 157 20.63 5.81 5.99
CA ILE A 157 19.24 5.92 5.53
C ILE A 157 19.22 7.00 4.45
N VAL A 158 18.82 6.63 3.23
CA VAL A 158 18.80 7.61 2.13
C VAL A 158 17.50 8.42 2.19
N VAL A 159 17.58 9.70 1.82
CA VAL A 159 16.43 10.64 1.89
C VAL A 159 15.20 10.10 1.17
N ALA A 160 15.38 9.41 0.04
CA ALA A 160 14.28 8.82 -0.71
C ALA A 160 13.46 7.80 0.10
N GLU A 161 14.08 7.10 1.05
CA GLU A 161 13.37 6.16 1.94
C GLU A 161 12.38 6.89 2.86
N PHE A 162 12.68 8.12 3.31
CA PHE A 162 11.73 8.94 4.08
C PHE A 162 10.56 9.46 3.25
N LEU A 163 10.73 9.56 1.93
CA LEU A 163 9.65 10.00 1.05
C LEU A 163 8.65 8.86 0.81
N TYR A 164 9.08 7.59 0.94
CA TYR A 164 8.24 6.43 0.65
C TYR A 164 6.93 6.41 1.47
N PRO A 165 6.93 6.53 2.82
CA PRO A 165 5.69 6.53 3.60
C PRO A 165 4.77 7.71 3.27
N ILE A 166 5.34 8.86 2.90
CA ILE A 166 4.58 10.06 2.50
C ILE A 166 3.81 9.78 1.20
N LEU A 167 4.47 9.15 0.22
CA LEU A 167 3.86 8.75 -1.05
C LEU A 167 2.78 7.70 -0.81
N GLN A 168 3.06 6.66 -0.03
CA GLN A 168 2.07 5.62 0.28
C GLN A 168 0.82 6.20 0.98
N GLY A 169 0.98 7.14 1.90
CA GLY A 169 -0.15 7.85 2.51
C GLY A 169 -0.92 8.71 1.50
N TYR A 170 -0.24 9.35 0.55
CA TYR A 170 -0.88 10.11 -0.51
C TYR A 170 -1.70 9.25 -1.47
N ASP A 171 -1.28 8.00 -1.72
CA ASP A 171 -2.08 7.04 -2.49
C ASP A 171 -3.48 6.86 -1.88
N SER A 172 -3.58 6.80 -0.55
CA SER A 172 -4.87 6.66 0.16
C SER A 172 -5.77 7.88 -0.02
N PHE A 173 -5.18 9.09 -0.04
CA PHE A 173 -5.90 10.33 -0.34
C PHE A 173 -6.45 10.35 -1.77
N ILE A 174 -5.63 9.98 -2.76
CA ILE A 174 -6.02 10.01 -4.18
C ILE A 174 -7.17 9.05 -4.50
N VAL A 175 -7.19 7.88 -3.85
CA VAL A 175 -8.21 6.85 -4.11
C VAL A 175 -9.41 6.92 -3.17
N SER A 176 -9.46 7.93 -2.29
CA SER A 176 -10.48 8.05 -1.24
C SER A 176 -10.66 6.73 -0.48
N SER A 177 -9.55 6.17 0.00
CA SER A 177 -9.51 4.90 0.73
C SER A 177 -10.25 5.03 2.05
N ASP A 178 -11.15 4.09 2.31
CA ASP A 178 -11.80 3.92 3.63
C ASP A 178 -10.96 2.96 4.51
N ILE A 179 -10.29 1.99 3.89
CA ILE A 179 -9.51 0.92 4.51
C ILE A 179 -8.26 0.67 3.66
N GLU A 180 -7.11 0.42 4.29
CA GLU A 180 -5.86 -0.06 3.67
C GLU A 180 -5.37 -1.34 4.38
#